data_AF-A0A351NZ85-F1
#
_entry.id   AF-A0A351NZ85-F1
#
_cell.length_a   1.000
_cell.length_b   1.000
_cell.length_c   1.000
_cell.angle_alpha   90.00
_cell.angle_beta   90.00
_cell.angle_gamma   90.00
#
_symmetry.space_group_name_H-M   'P 1'
#
loop_
_entity.id
_entity.type
_entity.pdbx_description
1 polymer ?
#
loop_
_entity_poly.entity_id
_entity_poly.type
_entity_poly.pdbx_seq_one_letter_code
_entity_poly.pdbx_strand_id
1 'polypeptide(L)'
;MTNKYRFIIPFLVGLKILSVNAAEPLAIPDPTNYPSLSTKKMGHVRHMINLANQLDGDFSLMGETDPVYYMSFHAYQFQIAFAQYALASTHYHYTPAHRDLYQKASARLIQRMIYKDVWDYWAHVSKFDLTDRTGSEGGQERMINYTEDDWYGWIDPNIKKNIMYSGHLLQMVGLHQNLFDDNRYDEPGSLTFRYAPIEYGQGPVEMKYDYHRLAKVIYDQFVEDHYRGIECERNAVYAECNQHPILGLMSYDLKNGTDLSVKVRKEFKKVMRKRKYINPETNTTMYFLKVKEDEVVPATFAWADGWNGHAQHVWDKEYIESIYPDQQKRYIPSMLRGWPFENMGWTASFDFGWFALLAS
;
A
#
# COMPACT_ATOMS: atom_id res chain seq x y z
N MET A 1 -0.94 45.02 87.40
CA MET A 1 -0.57 43.59 87.61
C MET A 1 -1.78 42.79 87.16
N THR A 2 -1.80 41.93 86.15
CA THR A 2 -0.78 41.14 85.45
C THR A 2 -1.26 40.86 84.01
N ASN A 3 -0.35 41.05 83.04
CA ASN A 3 -0.48 40.61 81.65
C ASN A 3 -0.47 39.07 81.54
N LYS A 4 -1.30 38.50 80.66
CA LYS A 4 -1.03 37.20 80.02
C LYS A 4 -1.34 37.31 78.52
N TYR A 5 -0.28 37.35 77.73
CA TYR A 5 -0.32 37.24 76.27
C TYR A 5 -0.67 35.81 75.86
N ARG A 6 -1.60 35.65 74.91
CA ARG A 6 -1.76 34.41 74.12
C ARG A 6 -1.46 34.75 72.66
N PHE A 7 -0.46 34.05 72.11
CA PHE A 7 -0.09 34.14 70.70
C PHE A 7 -1.17 33.51 69.81
N ILE A 8 -1.54 34.22 68.75
CA ILE A 8 -2.35 33.74 67.64
C ILE A 8 -1.38 33.18 66.60
N ILE A 9 -1.50 31.91 66.24
CA ILE A 9 -0.94 31.35 64.99
C ILE A 9 -2.14 31.09 64.08
N PRO A 10 -2.39 31.92 63.04
CA PRO A 10 -3.38 31.58 62.04
C PRO A 10 -2.73 30.64 61.02
N PHE A 11 -3.31 29.44 60.91
CA PHE A 11 -3.01 28.50 59.84
C PHE A 11 -3.61 29.06 58.54
N LEU A 12 -2.78 29.65 57.67
CA LEU A 12 -3.15 30.05 56.32
C LEU A 12 -3.25 28.79 55.44
N VAL A 13 -4.43 28.19 55.37
CA VAL A 13 -4.76 27.26 54.29
C VAL A 13 -5.05 28.09 53.06
N GLY A 14 -4.11 28.09 52.11
CA GLY A 14 -4.23 28.80 50.85
C GLY A 14 -5.45 28.31 50.05
N LEU A 15 -6.50 29.14 50.01
CA LEU A 15 -7.54 29.02 49.00
C LEU A 15 -6.92 29.39 47.65
N LYS A 16 -6.49 28.40 46.87
CA LYS A 16 -6.32 28.61 45.43
C LYS A 16 -7.71 28.77 44.84
N ILE A 17 -8.08 30.01 44.53
CA ILE A 17 -9.21 30.29 43.64
C ILE A 17 -8.80 29.73 42.28
N LEU A 18 -9.38 28.58 41.91
CA LEU A 18 -9.35 28.08 40.55
C LEU A 18 -10.22 29.01 39.71
N SER A 19 -9.61 30.01 39.08
CA SER A 19 -10.23 30.75 37.99
C SER A 19 -10.36 29.80 36.80
N VAL A 20 -11.53 29.20 36.65
CA VAL A 20 -11.91 28.57 35.39
C VAL A 20 -12.16 29.72 34.42
N ASN A 21 -11.20 29.99 33.53
CA ASN A 21 -11.49 30.83 32.37
C ASN A 21 -12.65 30.16 31.63
N ALA A 22 -13.74 30.91 31.42
CA ALA A 22 -14.78 30.47 30.51
C ALA A 22 -14.09 30.08 29.20
N ALA A 23 -14.21 28.81 28.80
CA ALA A 23 -13.71 28.37 27.51
C ALA A 23 -14.27 29.33 26.47
N GLU A 24 -13.41 29.86 25.60
CA GLU A 24 -13.85 30.64 24.46
C GLU A 24 -14.99 29.85 23.78
N PRO A 25 -16.10 30.50 23.40
CA PRO A 25 -17.19 29.81 22.74
C PRO A 25 -16.61 29.04 21.57
N LEU A 26 -16.84 27.72 21.54
CA LEU A 26 -16.43 26.85 20.44
C LEU A 26 -16.84 27.54 19.13
N ALA A 27 -15.87 28.06 18.40
CA ALA A 27 -16.12 28.67 17.11
C ALA A 27 -16.83 27.62 16.27
N ILE A 28 -18.09 27.86 15.89
CA ILE A 28 -18.82 26.96 15.01
C ILE A 28 -18.04 26.96 13.69
N PRO A 29 -17.41 25.85 13.30
CA PRO A 29 -16.59 25.83 12.10
C PRO A 29 -17.50 26.07 10.90
N ASP A 30 -17.17 27.06 10.08
CA ASP A 30 -17.86 27.31 8.82
C ASP A 30 -17.43 26.23 7.81
N PRO A 31 -18.35 25.35 7.33
CA PRO A 31 -18.01 24.30 6.39
C PRO A 31 -17.41 24.80 5.07
N THR A 32 -17.65 26.07 4.70
CA THR A 32 -17.10 26.67 3.48
C THR A 32 -15.59 26.93 3.55
N ASN A 33 -15.02 26.94 4.76
CA ASN A 33 -13.58 27.09 4.97
C ASN A 33 -12.80 25.79 4.76
N TYR A 34 -13.48 24.66 4.49
CA TYR A 34 -12.87 23.36 4.32
C TYR A 34 -12.90 22.91 2.85
N PRO A 35 -11.88 22.20 2.36
CA PRO A 35 -11.88 21.63 1.02
C PRO A 35 -13.10 20.72 0.81
N SER A 36 -13.82 20.90 -0.30
CA SER A 36 -14.97 20.09 -0.66
C SER A 36 -14.71 19.25 -1.90
N LEU A 37 -15.36 18.09 -1.98
CA LEU A 37 -15.36 17.26 -3.17
C LEU A 37 -16.41 17.78 -4.15
N SER A 38 -16.05 17.86 -5.43
CA SER A 38 -17.04 18.08 -6.48
C SER A 38 -18.00 16.89 -6.59
N THR A 39 -19.16 17.09 -7.21
CA THR A 39 -20.15 16.01 -7.45
C THR A 39 -19.52 14.80 -8.14
N LYS A 40 -18.62 15.03 -9.11
CA LYS A 40 -17.91 13.94 -9.81
C LYS A 40 -16.98 13.17 -8.86
N LYS A 41 -16.18 13.88 -8.04
CA LYS A 41 -15.30 13.25 -7.04
C LYS A 41 -16.11 12.44 -6.02
N MET A 42 -17.24 12.97 -5.56
CA MET A 42 -18.15 12.25 -4.67
C MET A 42 -18.75 11.00 -5.34
N GLY A 43 -19.02 11.06 -6.65
CA GLY A 43 -19.43 9.89 -7.44
C GLY A 43 -18.39 8.76 -7.40
N HIS A 44 -17.10 9.07 -7.54
CA HIS A 44 -16.03 8.08 -7.41
C HIS A 44 -15.93 7.49 -6.00
N VAL A 45 -16.02 8.33 -4.96
CA VAL A 45 -16.04 7.88 -3.57
C VAL A 45 -17.19 6.90 -3.32
N ARG A 46 -18.39 7.27 -3.76
CA ARG A 46 -19.57 6.40 -3.66
C ARG A 46 -19.38 5.10 -4.42
N HIS A 47 -18.81 5.14 -5.63
CA HIS A 47 -18.52 3.94 -6.41
C HIS A 47 -17.59 2.97 -5.65
N MET A 48 -16.49 3.47 -5.09
CA MET A 48 -15.54 2.65 -4.32
C MET A 48 -16.18 2.07 -3.04
N ILE A 49 -17.02 2.84 -2.34
CA ILE A 49 -17.78 2.35 -1.18
C ILE A 49 -18.80 1.29 -1.60
N ASN A 50 -19.45 1.44 -2.75
CA ASN A 50 -20.37 0.42 -3.26
C ASN A 50 -19.65 -0.89 -3.59
N LEU A 51 -18.46 -0.82 -4.21
CA LEU A 51 -17.61 -2.00 -4.43
C LEU A 51 -17.23 -2.68 -3.11
N ALA A 52 -16.88 -1.91 -2.09
CA ALA A 52 -16.60 -2.44 -0.76
C ALA A 52 -17.83 -3.13 -0.13
N ASN A 53 -19.05 -2.78 -0.53
CA ASN A 53 -20.30 -3.28 0.04
C ASN A 53 -20.94 -4.43 -0.74
N GLN A 54 -20.32 -4.88 -1.83
CA GLN A 54 -20.75 -6.08 -2.55
C GLN A 54 -20.67 -7.33 -1.66
N LEU A 55 -21.41 -8.36 -2.04
CA LEU A 55 -21.36 -9.65 -1.34
C LEU A 55 -19.98 -10.31 -1.51
N ASP A 56 -19.63 -11.19 -0.59
CA ASP A 56 -18.44 -12.02 -0.72
C ASP A 56 -18.52 -12.83 -2.02
N GLY A 57 -17.46 -12.78 -2.83
CA GLY A 57 -17.42 -13.40 -4.16
C GLY A 57 -18.08 -12.61 -5.30
N ASP A 58 -18.77 -11.49 -5.01
CA ASP A 58 -19.28 -10.60 -6.07
C ASP A 58 -18.21 -9.56 -6.44
N PHE A 59 -17.56 -9.80 -7.59
CA PHE A 59 -16.59 -8.90 -8.21
C PHE A 59 -17.17 -8.17 -9.43
N SER A 60 -18.50 -8.06 -9.53
CA SER A 60 -19.12 -7.28 -10.60
C SER A 60 -18.58 -5.84 -10.58
N LEU A 61 -18.42 -5.25 -11.77
CA LEU A 61 -17.83 -3.91 -11.97
C LEU A 61 -16.33 -3.80 -11.66
N MET A 62 -15.65 -4.90 -11.33
CA MET A 62 -14.20 -4.96 -11.28
C MET A 62 -13.66 -5.67 -12.53
N GLY A 63 -12.55 -5.16 -13.06
CA GLY A 63 -11.85 -5.81 -14.16
C GLY A 63 -11.10 -7.05 -13.67
N GLU A 64 -11.29 -8.19 -14.33
CA GLU A 64 -10.58 -9.44 -14.03
C GLU A 64 -9.20 -9.47 -14.72
N THR A 65 -9.13 -8.95 -15.94
CA THR A 65 -7.93 -9.00 -16.79
C THR A 65 -6.94 -7.88 -16.46
N ASP A 66 -5.70 -8.25 -16.19
CA ASP A 66 -4.57 -7.32 -16.25
C ASP A 66 -4.17 -7.09 -17.73
N PRO A 67 -4.26 -5.85 -18.25
CA PRO A 67 -3.98 -5.57 -19.65
C PRO A 67 -2.48 -5.56 -20.00
N VAL A 68 -1.58 -5.63 -19.02
CA VAL A 68 -0.12 -5.68 -19.21
C VAL A 68 0.37 -7.13 -19.25
N TYR A 69 -0.18 -7.99 -18.40
CA TYR A 69 0.33 -9.35 -18.22
C TYR A 69 -0.47 -10.42 -18.96
N TYR A 70 -1.66 -10.11 -19.51
CA TYR A 70 -2.58 -11.10 -20.10
C TYR A 70 -2.87 -12.32 -19.20
N MET A 71 -2.54 -12.20 -17.91
CA MET A 71 -2.80 -13.19 -16.87
C MET A 71 -4.10 -12.80 -16.18
N SER A 72 -5.02 -13.76 -16.09
CA SER A 72 -6.44 -13.49 -15.91
C SER A 72 -6.90 -13.28 -14.45
N PHE A 73 -6.02 -13.08 -13.46
CA PHE A 73 -6.46 -13.08 -12.04
C PHE A 73 -5.81 -12.03 -11.12
N HIS A 74 -5.06 -11.07 -11.66
CA HIS A 74 -4.17 -10.17 -10.90
C HIS A 74 -4.73 -8.77 -10.61
N ALA A 75 -5.81 -8.36 -11.26
CA ALA A 75 -6.26 -6.97 -11.21
C ALA A 75 -7.08 -6.63 -9.95
N TYR A 76 -7.68 -7.60 -9.27
CA TYR A 76 -8.53 -7.33 -8.11
C TYR A 76 -7.77 -6.73 -6.93
N GLN A 77 -6.60 -7.27 -6.61
CA GLN A 77 -5.76 -6.76 -5.52
C GLN A 77 -5.43 -5.26 -5.70
N PHE A 78 -5.11 -4.84 -6.93
CA PHE A 78 -4.80 -3.44 -7.23
C PHE A 78 -6.03 -2.55 -7.12
N GLN A 79 -7.15 -2.96 -7.71
CA GLN A 79 -8.40 -2.21 -7.62
C GLN A 79 -8.86 -2.05 -6.16
N ILE A 80 -8.75 -3.10 -5.35
CA ILE A 80 -9.11 -3.09 -3.92
C ILE A 80 -8.16 -2.18 -3.14
N ALA A 81 -6.85 -2.36 -3.30
CA ALA A 81 -5.84 -1.59 -2.58
C ALA A 81 -5.93 -0.09 -2.92
N PHE A 82 -5.95 0.26 -4.21
CA PHE A 82 -6.03 1.67 -4.62
C PHE A 82 -7.38 2.32 -4.32
N ALA A 83 -8.49 1.56 -4.35
CA ALA A 83 -9.75 2.08 -3.83
C ALA A 83 -9.65 2.41 -2.34
N GLN A 84 -9.00 1.55 -1.55
CA GLN A 84 -8.80 1.79 -0.12
C GLN A 84 -7.88 2.98 0.13
N TYR A 85 -6.80 3.15 -0.63
CA TYR A 85 -5.90 4.31 -0.51
C TYR A 85 -6.59 5.62 -0.90
N ALA A 86 -7.37 5.62 -2.00
CA ALA A 86 -8.14 6.79 -2.40
C ALA A 86 -9.19 7.17 -1.35
N LEU A 87 -9.90 6.20 -0.77
CA LEU A 87 -10.84 6.42 0.33
C LEU A 87 -10.14 6.92 1.60
N ALA A 88 -8.97 6.38 1.94
CA ALA A 88 -8.15 6.83 3.06
C ALA A 88 -7.74 8.31 2.92
N SER A 89 -7.19 8.69 1.78
CA SER A 89 -6.82 10.09 1.48
C SER A 89 -8.05 11.01 1.46
N THR A 90 -9.17 10.53 0.92
CA THR A 90 -10.42 11.31 0.86
C THR A 90 -10.99 11.58 2.27
N HIS A 91 -10.99 10.56 3.12
CA HIS A 91 -11.42 10.68 4.51
C HIS A 91 -10.56 11.72 5.23
N TYR A 92 -9.23 11.58 5.14
CA TYR A 92 -8.30 12.44 5.87
C TYR A 92 -8.35 13.91 5.41
N HIS A 93 -8.37 14.17 4.10
CA HIS A 93 -8.24 15.52 3.56
C HIS A 93 -9.55 16.28 3.34
N TYR A 94 -10.67 15.57 3.11
CA TYR A 94 -11.91 16.20 2.63
C TYR A 94 -13.14 15.89 3.46
N THR A 95 -13.24 14.70 4.05
CA THR A 95 -14.49 14.23 4.69
C THR A 95 -14.28 13.55 6.05
N PRO A 96 -13.51 14.15 6.98
CA PRO A 96 -13.19 13.52 8.26
C PRO A 96 -14.43 13.31 9.15
N ALA A 97 -15.49 14.11 8.95
CA ALA A 97 -16.75 13.98 9.69
C ALA A 97 -17.50 12.66 9.40
N HIS A 98 -17.19 11.97 8.29
CA HIS A 98 -17.84 10.71 7.90
C HIS A 98 -17.04 9.46 8.28
N ARG A 99 -16.26 9.54 9.36
CA ARG A 99 -15.34 8.48 9.82
C ARG A 99 -15.91 7.06 9.75
N ASP A 100 -17.11 6.84 10.28
CA ASP A 100 -17.72 5.49 10.35
C ASP A 100 -17.99 4.86 8.98
N LEU A 101 -18.31 5.68 7.97
CA LEU A 101 -18.52 5.22 6.61
C LEU A 101 -17.21 4.68 6.03
N TYR A 102 -16.13 5.44 6.18
CA TYR A 102 -14.81 5.08 5.68
C TYR A 102 -14.17 3.93 6.46
N GLN A 103 -14.33 3.88 7.78
CA GLN A 103 -13.85 2.76 8.60
C GLN A 103 -14.50 1.45 8.14
N LYS A 104 -15.83 1.45 7.96
CA LYS A 104 -16.58 0.28 7.48
C LYS A 104 -16.15 -0.12 6.07
N ALA A 105 -16.04 0.83 5.14
CA ALA A 105 -15.60 0.56 3.78
C ALA A 105 -14.17 0.00 3.75
N SER A 106 -13.25 0.60 4.51
CA SER A 106 -11.87 0.11 4.63
C SER A 106 -11.80 -1.30 5.19
N ALA A 107 -12.58 -1.62 6.23
CA ALA A 107 -12.61 -2.98 6.78
C ALA A 107 -13.14 -3.99 5.76
N ARG A 108 -14.18 -3.64 5.01
CA ARG A 108 -14.73 -4.51 3.97
C ARG A 108 -13.77 -4.70 2.80
N LEU A 109 -13.03 -3.67 2.39
CA LEU A 109 -12.01 -3.82 1.35
C LEU A 109 -10.87 -4.75 1.80
N ILE A 110 -10.43 -4.68 3.07
CA ILE A 110 -9.45 -5.63 3.62
C ILE A 110 -10.02 -7.06 3.62
N GLN A 111 -11.28 -7.24 4.04
CA GLN A 111 -11.96 -8.54 3.98
C GLN A 111 -12.00 -9.09 2.53
N ARG A 112 -12.28 -8.24 1.54
CA ARG A 112 -12.25 -8.63 0.13
C ARG A 112 -10.83 -8.97 -0.33
N MET A 113 -9.80 -8.25 0.12
CA MET A 113 -8.39 -8.52 -0.22
C MET A 113 -7.96 -9.93 0.20
N ILE A 114 -8.46 -10.45 1.33
CA ILE A 114 -8.17 -11.81 1.82
C ILE A 114 -9.15 -12.87 1.30
N TYR A 115 -10.09 -12.49 0.42
CA TYR A 115 -11.00 -13.43 -0.22
C TYR A 115 -10.25 -14.30 -1.23
N LYS A 116 -10.59 -15.60 -1.29
CA LYS A 116 -9.83 -16.62 -2.04
C LYS A 116 -9.54 -16.21 -3.48
N ASP A 117 -10.56 -15.72 -4.19
CA ASP A 117 -10.47 -15.33 -5.60
C ASP A 117 -9.49 -14.17 -5.88
N VAL A 118 -8.99 -13.50 -4.84
CA VAL A 118 -8.01 -12.42 -4.97
C VAL A 118 -6.57 -12.93 -4.86
N TRP A 119 -6.31 -14.03 -4.16
CA TRP A 119 -4.94 -14.47 -3.83
C TRP A 119 -4.61 -15.90 -4.22
N ASP A 120 -5.59 -16.75 -4.52
CA ASP A 120 -5.36 -18.17 -4.78
C ASP A 120 -4.59 -18.43 -6.10
N TYR A 121 -4.56 -17.45 -7.01
CA TYR A 121 -3.70 -17.43 -8.18
C TYR A 121 -2.25 -17.75 -7.80
N TRP A 122 -1.81 -17.34 -6.60
CA TRP A 122 -0.44 -17.51 -6.15
C TRP A 122 -0.02 -18.98 -6.08
N ALA A 123 -0.93 -19.88 -5.71
CA ALA A 123 -0.65 -21.32 -5.69
C ALA A 123 -0.21 -21.85 -7.06
N HIS A 124 -0.69 -21.23 -8.14
CA HIS A 124 -0.29 -21.55 -9.50
C HIS A 124 0.95 -20.76 -9.94
N VAL A 125 0.95 -19.43 -9.75
CA VAL A 125 1.98 -18.53 -10.27
C VAL A 125 3.33 -18.70 -9.56
N SER A 126 3.32 -19.06 -8.28
CA SER A 126 4.52 -19.32 -7.48
C SER A 126 5.41 -20.44 -8.01
N LYS A 127 5.00 -21.19 -9.03
CA LYS A 127 5.78 -22.27 -9.66
C LYS A 127 6.72 -21.73 -10.75
N PHE A 128 6.41 -20.57 -11.30
CA PHE A 128 7.02 -20.10 -12.54
C PHE A 128 8.01 -18.97 -12.32
N ASP A 129 9.07 -19.00 -13.12
CA ASP A 129 9.92 -17.87 -13.46
C ASP A 129 9.27 -17.12 -14.62
N LEU A 130 9.01 -15.82 -14.41
CA LEU A 130 8.35 -14.97 -15.40
C LEU A 130 9.30 -13.91 -15.99
N THR A 131 10.61 -14.09 -15.85
CA THR A 131 11.60 -13.11 -16.32
C THR A 131 12.08 -13.31 -17.75
N ASP A 132 11.77 -14.44 -18.39
CA ASP A 132 12.06 -14.71 -19.82
C ASP A 132 11.03 -14.07 -20.79
N ARG A 133 10.18 -13.17 -20.27
CA ARG A 133 9.20 -12.38 -21.04
C ARG A 133 9.84 -11.47 -22.09
N THR A 134 11.14 -11.19 -21.99
CA THR A 134 11.86 -10.30 -22.93
C THR A 134 12.26 -10.96 -24.24
N GLY A 135 12.06 -12.28 -24.40
CA GLY A 135 12.62 -13.07 -25.51
C GLY A 135 11.66 -13.59 -26.58
N SER A 136 10.33 -13.42 -26.44
CA SER A 136 9.36 -13.96 -27.41
C SER A 136 8.95 -12.93 -28.47
N GLU A 137 9.13 -13.26 -29.76
CA GLU A 137 8.42 -12.56 -30.85
C GLU A 137 6.90 -12.65 -30.60
N GLY A 138 6.24 -11.50 -30.42
CA GLY A 138 4.80 -11.42 -30.18
C GLY A 138 4.37 -11.21 -28.71
N GLY A 139 5.31 -11.04 -27.77
CA GLY A 139 4.99 -10.68 -26.37
C GLY A 139 4.28 -11.77 -25.57
N GLN A 140 4.35 -13.03 -26.01
CA GLN A 140 3.78 -14.16 -25.28
C GLN A 140 4.69 -14.59 -24.14
N GLU A 141 4.22 -14.43 -22.92
CA GLU A 141 4.94 -14.83 -21.73
C GLU A 141 5.21 -16.34 -21.73
N ARG A 142 6.47 -16.74 -21.55
CA ARG A 142 6.82 -18.13 -21.28
C ARG A 142 6.81 -18.35 -19.78
N MET A 143 5.84 -19.12 -19.30
CA MET A 143 5.86 -19.64 -17.94
C MET A 143 6.86 -20.81 -17.89
N ILE A 144 8.04 -20.55 -17.34
CA ILE A 144 9.09 -21.56 -17.19
C ILE A 144 9.10 -22.01 -15.74
N ASN A 145 9.04 -23.31 -15.48
CA ASN A 145 9.20 -23.82 -14.12
C ASN A 145 10.49 -23.29 -13.51
N TYR A 146 10.40 -22.71 -12.31
CA TYR A 146 11.56 -22.04 -11.72
C TYR A 146 12.68 -23.05 -11.36
N THR A 147 12.30 -24.22 -10.83
CA THR A 147 13.11 -25.44 -10.67
C THR A 147 12.24 -26.68 -10.94
N GLU A 148 12.87 -27.85 -11.12
CA GLU A 148 12.15 -29.12 -11.34
C GLU A 148 11.26 -29.53 -10.15
N ASP A 149 11.59 -29.09 -8.93
CA ASP A 149 10.90 -29.45 -7.69
C ASP A 149 9.69 -28.54 -7.36
N ASP A 150 9.42 -27.50 -8.15
CA ASP A 150 8.38 -26.48 -7.85
C ASP A 150 6.95 -26.92 -8.20
N TRP A 151 6.70 -28.22 -8.37
CA TRP A 151 5.42 -28.77 -8.86
C TRP A 151 4.20 -28.33 -8.03
N TYR A 152 4.37 -28.15 -6.72
CA TYR A 152 3.26 -27.85 -5.81
C TYR A 152 2.97 -26.36 -5.64
N GLY A 153 3.94 -25.47 -5.89
CA GLY A 153 3.80 -24.03 -5.59
C GLY A 153 3.60 -23.73 -4.10
N TRP A 154 3.16 -22.51 -3.78
CA TRP A 154 2.85 -22.06 -2.43
C TRP A 154 1.39 -21.64 -2.31
N ILE A 155 0.63 -22.35 -1.48
CA ILE A 155 -0.78 -22.02 -1.19
C ILE A 155 -0.87 -20.78 -0.29
N ASP A 156 0.07 -20.60 0.64
CA ASP A 156 0.11 -19.41 1.50
C ASP A 156 0.61 -18.20 0.69
N PRO A 157 -0.24 -17.18 0.46
CA PRO A 157 0.10 -16.05 -0.40
C PRO A 157 1.04 -15.03 0.25
N ASN A 158 1.33 -15.16 1.55
CA ASN A 158 2.14 -14.21 2.30
C ASN A 158 3.49 -14.77 2.75
N ILE A 159 3.62 -16.10 2.86
CA ILE A 159 4.80 -16.72 3.47
C ILE A 159 6.09 -16.46 2.70
N LYS A 160 6.01 -16.33 1.37
CA LYS A 160 7.18 -16.17 0.49
C LYS A 160 6.82 -15.47 -0.82
N LYS A 161 7.59 -14.44 -1.16
CA LYS A 161 7.45 -13.59 -2.36
C LYS A 161 6.05 -12.97 -2.42
N ASN A 162 5.46 -12.86 -3.61
CA ASN A 162 4.14 -12.27 -3.83
C ASN A 162 4.01 -10.88 -3.20
N ILE A 163 5.10 -10.11 -3.21
CA ILE A 163 5.18 -8.90 -2.39
C ILE A 163 4.14 -7.85 -2.80
N MET A 164 3.68 -7.88 -4.06
CA MET A 164 2.59 -7.01 -4.47
C MET A 164 1.33 -7.26 -3.66
N TYR A 165 0.93 -8.51 -3.53
CA TYR A 165 -0.23 -8.88 -2.73
C TYR A 165 0.00 -8.55 -1.24
N SER A 166 1.05 -9.13 -0.64
CA SER A 166 1.25 -9.05 0.81
C SER A 166 1.62 -7.64 1.26
N GLY A 167 2.38 -6.89 0.45
CA GLY A 167 2.75 -5.51 0.69
C GLY A 167 1.57 -4.56 0.62
N HIS A 168 0.69 -4.71 -0.38
CA HIS A 168 -0.56 -3.94 -0.43
C HIS A 168 -1.45 -4.24 0.78
N LEU A 169 -1.63 -5.51 1.14
CA LEU A 169 -2.42 -5.90 2.31
C LEU A 169 -1.86 -5.29 3.60
N LEU A 170 -0.54 -5.36 3.81
CA LEU A 170 0.12 -4.76 4.98
C LEU A 170 -0.14 -3.25 5.05
N GLN A 171 -0.01 -2.54 3.92
CA GLN A 171 -0.30 -1.11 3.85
C GLN A 171 -1.79 -0.83 4.12
N MET A 172 -2.71 -1.63 3.58
CA MET A 172 -4.14 -1.44 3.81
C MET A 172 -4.50 -1.56 5.30
N VAL A 173 -3.99 -2.60 5.97
CA VAL A 173 -4.18 -2.83 7.42
C VAL A 173 -3.58 -1.69 8.23
N GLY A 174 -2.35 -1.27 7.90
CA GLY A 174 -1.69 -0.15 8.56
C GLY A 174 -2.45 1.17 8.42
N LEU A 175 -2.93 1.49 7.23
CA LEU A 175 -3.77 2.68 7.01
C LEU A 175 -5.08 2.61 7.79
N HIS A 176 -5.74 1.45 7.81
CA HIS A 176 -6.97 1.27 8.57
C HIS A 176 -6.76 1.53 10.06
N GLN A 177 -5.74 0.89 10.65
CA GLN A 177 -5.46 1.02 12.07
C GLN A 177 -5.08 2.46 12.44
N ASN A 178 -4.22 3.10 11.65
CA ASN A 178 -3.75 4.45 11.95
C ASN A 178 -4.83 5.53 11.74
N LEU A 179 -5.68 5.41 10.72
CA LEU A 179 -6.73 6.41 10.44
C LEU A 179 -7.94 6.28 11.37
N PHE A 180 -8.24 5.06 11.82
CA PHE A 180 -9.44 4.78 12.58
C PHE A 180 -9.15 4.36 14.03
N ASP A 181 -7.90 4.27 14.47
CA ASP A 181 -7.58 3.75 15.82
C ASP A 181 -8.29 2.41 16.10
N ASP A 182 -8.27 1.53 15.10
CA ASP A 182 -9.01 0.28 15.08
C ASP A 182 -8.04 -0.90 15.02
N ASN A 183 -7.84 -1.54 16.17
CA ASN A 183 -6.86 -2.61 16.36
C ASN A 183 -7.43 -4.01 16.06
N ARG A 184 -8.57 -4.13 15.37
CA ARG A 184 -9.19 -5.44 15.08
C ARG A 184 -8.26 -6.45 14.41
N TYR A 185 -7.26 -5.97 13.67
CA TYR A 185 -6.32 -6.82 12.93
C TYR A 185 -5.10 -7.22 13.77
N ASP A 186 -4.96 -6.70 14.98
CA ASP A 186 -3.96 -7.19 15.94
C ASP A 186 -4.43 -8.51 16.59
N GLU A 187 -5.74 -8.79 16.56
CA GLU A 187 -6.32 -10.01 17.12
C GLU A 187 -5.82 -11.26 16.35
N PRO A 188 -5.40 -12.32 17.06
CA PRO A 188 -4.90 -13.54 16.42
C PRO A 188 -5.89 -14.14 15.41
N GLY A 189 -5.44 -14.33 14.17
CA GLY A 189 -6.28 -14.92 13.11
C GLY A 189 -7.30 -13.96 12.49
N SER A 190 -7.24 -12.67 12.81
CA SER A 190 -8.06 -11.63 12.18
C SER A 190 -7.88 -11.53 10.65
N LEU A 191 -6.75 -11.99 10.12
CA LEU A 191 -6.46 -12.13 8.70
C LEU A 191 -6.33 -13.63 8.37
N THR A 192 -7.46 -14.35 8.36
CA THR A 192 -7.47 -15.79 8.03
C THR A 192 -7.77 -16.02 6.56
N PHE A 193 -6.83 -16.64 5.88
CA PHE A 193 -6.93 -17.05 4.49
C PHE A 193 -7.43 -18.49 4.43
N ARG A 194 -8.44 -18.74 3.60
CA ARG A 194 -9.09 -20.05 3.51
C ARG A 194 -8.95 -20.63 2.12
N TYR A 195 -8.25 -21.76 2.03
CA TYR A 195 -8.17 -22.57 0.82
C TYR A 195 -9.01 -23.83 1.01
N ALA A 196 -10.12 -23.97 0.28
CA ALA A 196 -10.92 -25.20 0.29
C ALA A 196 -10.42 -26.13 -0.83
N PRO A 197 -9.74 -27.27 -0.52
CA PRO A 197 -9.37 -28.24 -1.54
C PRO A 197 -10.63 -28.87 -2.17
N ILE A 198 -10.54 -29.24 -3.44
CA ILE A 198 -11.66 -29.79 -4.23
C ILE A 198 -12.05 -31.20 -3.73
N GLU A 199 -11.19 -31.85 -2.97
CA GLU A 199 -11.38 -33.20 -2.45
C GLU A 199 -12.54 -33.26 -1.44
N TYR A 200 -13.55 -34.07 -1.78
CA TYR A 200 -14.78 -34.20 -1.01
C TYR A 200 -14.50 -34.64 0.43
N GLY A 201 -14.97 -33.87 1.42
CA GLY A 201 -14.92 -34.21 2.84
C GLY A 201 -13.70 -33.69 3.61
N GLN A 202 -12.74 -33.03 2.96
CA GLN A 202 -11.67 -32.32 3.67
C GLN A 202 -12.12 -30.91 4.08
N GLY A 203 -11.76 -30.50 5.30
CA GLY A 203 -11.97 -29.12 5.74
C GLY A 203 -11.05 -28.14 4.99
N PRO A 204 -11.37 -26.83 5.01
CA PRO A 204 -10.49 -25.84 4.40
C PRO A 204 -9.14 -25.77 5.12
N VAL A 205 -8.06 -25.61 4.36
CA VAL A 205 -6.76 -25.21 4.88
C VAL A 205 -6.86 -23.74 5.29
N GLU A 206 -6.57 -23.44 6.56
CA GLU A 206 -6.58 -22.09 7.10
C GLU A 206 -5.15 -21.59 7.34
N MET A 207 -4.77 -20.50 6.69
CA MET A 207 -3.51 -19.80 6.95
C MET A 207 -3.83 -18.55 7.77
N LYS A 208 -3.51 -18.59 9.06
CA LYS A 208 -3.91 -17.58 10.04
C LYS A 208 -2.84 -16.51 10.21
N TYR A 209 -3.19 -15.27 9.92
CA TYR A 209 -2.38 -14.10 10.17
C TYR A 209 -3.11 -13.12 11.10
N ASP A 210 -2.31 -12.27 11.71
CA ASP A 210 -2.69 -11.01 12.32
C ASP A 210 -1.68 -9.96 11.80
N TYR A 211 -1.86 -8.69 12.19
CA TYR A 211 -1.02 -7.61 11.70
C TYR A 211 0.45 -7.80 12.09
N HIS A 212 0.72 -8.31 13.29
CA HIS A 212 2.07 -8.57 13.80
C HIS A 212 2.78 -9.66 12.98
N ARG A 213 2.11 -10.79 12.72
CA ARG A 213 2.66 -11.88 11.92
C ARG A 213 2.90 -11.44 10.47
N LEU A 214 1.96 -10.71 9.87
CA LEU A 214 2.11 -10.22 8.50
C LEU A 214 3.31 -9.28 8.38
N ALA A 215 3.42 -8.29 9.28
CA ALA A 215 4.56 -7.37 9.34
C ALA A 215 5.89 -8.10 9.54
N LYS A 216 5.92 -9.07 10.47
CA LYS A 216 7.11 -9.88 10.74
C LYS A 216 7.55 -10.71 9.54
N VAL A 217 6.62 -11.43 8.88
CA VAL A 217 6.93 -12.26 7.72
C VAL A 217 7.48 -11.42 6.56
N ILE A 218 6.91 -10.24 6.31
CA ILE A 218 7.41 -9.33 5.29
C ILE A 218 8.80 -8.79 5.66
N TYR A 219 9.01 -8.37 6.92
CA TYR A 219 10.32 -7.91 7.38
C TYR A 219 11.38 -9.02 7.26
N ASP A 220 11.07 -10.24 7.68
CA ASP A 220 11.99 -11.38 7.62
C ASP A 220 12.38 -11.70 6.18
N GLN A 221 11.47 -11.56 5.20
CA GLN A 221 11.80 -11.72 3.78
C GLN A 221 12.75 -10.65 3.25
N PHE A 222 12.58 -9.38 3.66
CA PHE A 222 13.59 -8.36 3.35
C PHE A 222 14.96 -8.73 3.93
N VAL A 223 15.01 -9.31 5.13
CA VAL A 223 16.26 -9.75 5.77
C VAL A 223 16.88 -10.94 5.03
N GLU A 224 16.08 -11.97 4.74
CA GLU A 224 16.47 -13.19 4.02
C GLU A 224 17.17 -12.83 2.71
N ASP A 225 16.63 -11.85 1.98
CA ASP A 225 17.13 -11.48 0.67
C ASP A 225 18.12 -10.31 0.69
N HIS A 226 18.74 -10.06 1.85
CA HIS A 226 19.74 -9.02 2.07
C HIS A 226 19.28 -7.62 1.61
N TYR A 227 18.00 -7.33 1.80
CA TYR A 227 17.36 -6.08 1.41
C TYR A 227 17.49 -5.75 -0.07
N ARG A 228 17.60 -6.75 -0.96
CA ARG A 228 17.51 -6.50 -2.41
C ARG A 228 16.11 -6.13 -2.87
N GLY A 229 15.11 -6.35 -2.01
CA GLY A 229 13.70 -6.31 -2.34
C GLY A 229 13.16 -7.74 -2.30
N ILE A 230 11.87 -7.86 -2.04
CA ILE A 230 11.16 -9.12 -2.07
C ILE A 230 10.65 -9.30 -3.49
N GLU A 231 10.81 -10.51 -4.02
CA GLU A 231 10.31 -10.89 -5.33
C GLU A 231 8.78 -10.77 -5.40
N CYS A 232 8.25 -10.25 -6.51
CA CYS A 232 6.81 -10.31 -6.79
C CYS A 232 6.50 -11.75 -7.24
N GLU A 233 6.89 -12.08 -8.46
CA GLU A 233 6.99 -13.45 -8.96
C GLU A 233 8.42 -13.94 -8.84
N ARG A 234 8.63 -15.25 -8.98
CA ARG A 234 9.99 -15.77 -8.87
C ARG A 234 10.89 -15.18 -9.94
N ASN A 235 12.12 -14.93 -9.53
CA ASN A 235 13.19 -14.23 -10.24
C ASN A 235 13.00 -12.74 -10.44
N ALA A 236 11.86 -12.14 -10.07
CA ALA A 236 11.54 -10.75 -10.42
C ALA A 236 11.36 -9.85 -9.20
N VAL A 237 12.27 -8.90 -9.00
CA VAL A 237 12.13 -7.82 -8.01
C VAL A 237 11.84 -6.51 -8.72
N TYR A 238 10.72 -5.89 -8.36
CA TYR A 238 10.28 -4.59 -8.88
C TYR A 238 10.45 -3.51 -7.82
N ALA A 239 10.82 -2.30 -8.23
CA ALA A 239 11.09 -1.21 -7.29
C ALA A 239 9.80 -0.70 -6.65
N GLU A 240 8.79 -0.43 -7.48
CA GLU A 240 7.46 0.03 -7.13
C GLU A 240 6.74 -0.94 -6.19
N CYS A 241 6.84 -2.25 -6.45
CA CYS A 241 6.20 -3.27 -5.63
C CYS A 241 6.72 -3.29 -4.20
N ASN A 242 8.02 -3.00 -4.03
CA ASN A 242 8.67 -3.00 -2.74
C ASN A 242 8.44 -1.71 -1.93
N GLN A 243 7.81 -0.68 -2.52
CA GLN A 243 7.45 0.54 -1.78
C GLN A 243 6.25 0.31 -0.86
N HIS A 244 5.24 -0.44 -1.30
CA HIS A 244 4.04 -0.75 -0.51
C HIS A 244 4.31 -1.44 0.84
N PRO A 245 5.10 -2.52 0.93
CA PRO A 245 5.44 -3.12 2.22
C PRO A 245 6.25 -2.17 3.10
N ILE A 246 7.09 -1.28 2.54
CA ILE A 246 7.80 -0.26 3.32
C ILE A 246 6.80 0.69 3.98
N LEU A 247 5.81 1.18 3.23
CA LEU A 247 4.74 2.03 3.78
C LEU A 247 3.92 1.29 4.84
N GLY A 248 3.60 0.01 4.61
CA GLY A 248 2.92 -0.83 5.59
C GLY A 248 3.71 -1.04 6.88
N LEU A 249 5.03 -1.23 6.78
CA LEU A 249 5.92 -1.31 7.95
C LEU A 249 6.04 0.04 8.67
N MET A 250 6.04 1.17 7.94
CA MET A 250 6.03 2.50 8.56
C MET A 250 4.75 2.72 9.38
N SER A 251 3.60 2.33 8.84
CA SER A 251 2.33 2.35 9.57
C SER A 251 2.35 1.42 10.79
N TYR A 252 3.00 0.26 10.68
CA TYR A 252 3.14 -0.69 11.78
C TYR A 252 4.00 -0.12 12.90
N ASP A 253 5.18 0.42 12.55
CA ASP A 253 6.12 1.07 13.48
C ASP A 253 5.45 2.22 14.24
N LEU A 254 4.68 3.06 13.54
CA LEU A 254 3.98 4.21 14.14
C LEU A 254 3.03 3.78 15.27
N LYS A 255 2.28 2.69 15.07
CA LYS A 255 1.29 2.23 16.05
C LYS A 255 1.90 1.35 17.15
N ASN A 256 2.91 0.56 16.83
CA ASN A 256 3.44 -0.49 17.70
C ASN A 256 4.78 -0.13 18.37
N GLY A 257 5.37 1.02 18.03
CA GLY A 257 6.64 1.48 18.61
C GLY A 257 7.84 0.61 18.22
N THR A 258 7.80 0.00 17.02
CA THR A 258 8.91 -0.77 16.46
C THR A 258 9.74 0.04 15.47
N ASP A 259 10.88 -0.50 15.04
CA ASP A 259 11.80 0.14 14.08
C ASP A 259 12.03 -0.73 12.82
N LEU A 260 11.05 -1.53 12.41
CA LEU A 260 11.18 -2.47 11.30
C LEU A 260 11.42 -1.72 9.98
N SER A 261 10.60 -0.69 9.71
CA SER A 261 10.70 0.14 8.51
C SER A 261 11.99 0.96 8.48
N VAL A 262 12.49 1.40 9.64
CA VAL A 262 13.74 2.20 9.72
C VAL A 262 14.89 1.40 9.15
N LYS A 263 15.01 0.13 9.54
CA LYS A 263 16.06 -0.75 9.03
C LYS A 263 15.86 -1.10 7.56
N VAL A 264 14.64 -1.46 7.16
CA VAL A 264 14.32 -1.81 5.76
C VAL A 264 14.62 -0.64 4.83
N ARG A 265 14.12 0.56 5.11
CA ARG A 265 14.39 1.75 4.28
C ARG A 265 15.86 2.06 4.13
N LYS A 266 16.61 2.00 5.23
CA LYS A 266 18.05 2.28 5.24
C LYS A 266 18.82 1.28 4.35
N GLU A 267 18.58 -0.01 4.52
CA GLU A 267 19.34 -1.03 3.81
C GLU A 267 18.85 -1.21 2.37
N PHE A 268 17.54 -1.19 2.13
CA PHE A 268 16.95 -1.24 0.78
C PHE A 268 17.46 -0.07 -0.08
N LYS A 269 17.45 1.17 0.44
CA LYS A 269 18.00 2.33 -0.26
C LYS A 269 19.47 2.15 -0.68
N LYS A 270 20.30 1.54 0.17
CA LYS A 270 21.70 1.25 -0.19
C LYS A 270 21.76 0.28 -1.35
N VAL A 271 20.94 -0.78 -1.33
CA VAL A 271 20.91 -1.77 -2.41
C VAL A 271 20.38 -1.14 -3.70
N MET A 272 19.28 -0.40 -3.66
CA MET A 272 18.75 0.35 -4.81
C MET A 272 19.81 1.22 -5.47
N ARG A 273 20.59 1.98 -4.67
CA ARG A 273 21.67 2.84 -5.18
C ARG A 273 22.83 2.05 -5.75
N LYS A 274 23.28 1.00 -5.05
CA LYS A 274 24.38 0.14 -5.50
C LYS A 274 24.05 -0.53 -6.84
N ARG A 275 22.81 -1.02 -6.99
CA ARG A 275 22.32 -1.75 -8.16
C ARG A 275 21.77 -0.84 -9.26
N LYS A 276 21.59 0.45 -8.99
CA LYS A 276 21.01 1.42 -9.93
C LYS A 276 19.57 1.08 -10.33
N TYR A 277 18.72 0.76 -9.34
CA TYR A 277 17.27 0.54 -9.57
C TYR A 277 16.59 1.78 -10.15
N ILE A 278 17.14 2.96 -9.89
CA ILE A 278 16.87 4.14 -10.70
C ILE A 278 18.16 4.41 -11.46
N ASN A 279 18.06 4.46 -12.78
CA ASN A 279 19.19 4.66 -13.66
C ASN A 279 19.76 6.07 -13.43
N PRO A 280 21.05 6.22 -13.09
CA PRO A 280 21.64 7.51 -12.74
C PRO A 280 21.81 8.48 -13.93
N GLU A 281 21.71 8.00 -15.16
CA GLU A 281 21.82 8.81 -16.37
C GLU A 281 20.44 9.28 -16.86
N THR A 282 19.44 8.41 -16.80
CA THR A 282 18.10 8.72 -17.32
C THR A 282 17.12 9.17 -16.24
N ASN A 283 17.44 8.94 -14.96
CA ASN A 283 16.58 9.13 -13.80
C ASN A 283 15.26 8.35 -13.88
N THR A 284 15.29 7.20 -14.56
CA THR A 284 14.14 6.30 -14.72
C THR A 284 14.31 5.04 -13.89
N THR A 285 13.21 4.58 -13.32
CA THR A 285 13.04 3.37 -12.54
C THR A 285 13.25 2.16 -13.44
N MET A 286 13.90 1.13 -12.92
CA MET A 286 14.10 -0.14 -13.59
C MET A 286 12.77 -0.79 -13.95
N TYR A 287 12.78 -1.70 -14.93
CA TYR A 287 11.63 -2.56 -15.15
C TYR A 287 11.54 -3.59 -14.02
N PHE A 288 12.60 -4.37 -13.84
CA PHE A 288 12.78 -5.27 -12.71
C PHE A 288 14.25 -5.72 -12.60
N LEU A 289 14.61 -6.29 -11.46
CA LEU A 289 15.83 -7.07 -11.26
C LEU A 289 15.53 -8.55 -11.51
N LYS A 290 16.33 -9.18 -12.37
CA LYS A 290 16.45 -10.63 -12.50
C LYS A 290 17.37 -11.18 -11.41
N VAL A 291 16.80 -11.88 -10.43
CA VAL A 291 17.50 -12.26 -9.20
C VAL A 291 18.60 -13.31 -9.43
N LYS A 292 18.37 -14.31 -10.28
CA LYS A 292 19.31 -15.38 -10.64
C LYS A 292 20.52 -14.83 -11.38
N GLU A 293 20.29 -13.94 -12.32
CA GLU A 293 21.31 -13.33 -13.17
C GLU A 293 21.99 -12.12 -12.50
N ASP A 294 21.42 -11.63 -11.40
CA ASP A 294 21.81 -10.38 -10.74
C ASP A 294 21.80 -9.16 -11.70
N GLU A 295 20.84 -9.15 -12.64
CA GLU A 295 20.75 -8.20 -13.75
C GLU A 295 19.57 -7.24 -13.57
N VAL A 296 19.85 -5.93 -13.54
CA VAL A 296 18.81 -4.89 -13.53
C VAL A 296 18.40 -4.58 -14.97
N VAL A 297 17.15 -4.90 -15.30
CA VAL A 297 16.55 -4.59 -16.61
C VAL A 297 16.03 -3.15 -16.57
N PRO A 298 16.52 -2.23 -17.42
CA PRO A 298 16.07 -0.84 -17.41
C PRO A 298 14.64 -0.70 -17.96
N ALA A 299 13.88 0.26 -17.43
CA ALA A 299 12.64 0.74 -18.03
C ALA A 299 12.70 2.25 -18.28
N THR A 300 11.83 2.71 -19.17
CA THR A 300 11.59 4.14 -19.41
C THR A 300 10.09 4.31 -19.62
N PHE A 301 9.32 4.12 -18.54
CA PHE A 301 7.87 4.22 -18.56
C PHE A 301 7.36 5.20 -17.51
N ALA A 302 6.41 6.05 -17.90
CA ALA A 302 5.80 7.03 -17.00
C ALA A 302 5.08 6.34 -15.82
N TRP A 303 4.52 5.15 -16.04
CA TRP A 303 3.82 4.42 -14.98
C TRP A 303 4.78 3.93 -13.90
N ALA A 304 5.94 3.37 -14.30
CA ALA A 304 6.93 2.85 -13.35
C ALA A 304 7.53 3.97 -12.51
N ASP A 305 7.88 5.09 -13.16
CA ASP A 305 8.42 6.28 -12.49
C ASP A 305 7.41 6.95 -11.57
N GLY A 306 6.17 7.09 -12.02
CA GLY A 306 5.09 7.63 -11.19
C GLY A 306 4.76 6.73 -10.00
N TRP A 307 4.66 5.42 -10.23
CA TRP A 307 4.27 4.44 -9.22
C TRP A 307 5.35 4.33 -8.14
N ASN A 308 6.59 4.03 -8.53
CA ASN A 308 7.70 4.00 -7.58
C ASN A 308 7.86 5.36 -6.89
N GLY A 309 7.82 6.45 -7.65
CA GLY A 309 8.04 7.80 -7.15
C GLY A 309 7.04 8.20 -6.07
N HIS A 310 5.72 8.04 -6.28
CA HIS A 310 4.74 8.55 -5.31
C HIS A 310 4.86 7.83 -3.96
N ALA A 311 5.15 6.52 -3.98
CA ALA A 311 5.27 5.73 -2.77
C ALA A 311 6.63 5.97 -2.08
N GLN A 312 7.71 6.09 -2.87
CA GLN A 312 9.04 6.37 -2.34
C GLN A 312 9.19 7.81 -1.81
N HIS A 313 8.44 8.79 -2.34
CA HIS A 313 8.46 10.18 -1.88
C HIS A 313 8.12 10.31 -0.39
N VAL A 314 7.28 9.42 0.14
CA VAL A 314 6.90 9.39 1.56
C VAL A 314 8.12 9.18 2.47
N TRP A 315 9.15 8.47 2.02
CA TRP A 315 10.25 8.06 2.89
C TRP A 315 11.66 8.39 2.38
N ASP A 316 11.79 8.78 1.12
CA ASP A 316 13.01 9.30 0.47
C ASP A 316 12.69 10.55 -0.36
N LYS A 317 11.98 11.48 0.27
CA LYS A 317 11.43 12.70 -0.33
C LYS A 317 12.45 13.47 -1.17
N GLU A 318 13.58 13.84 -0.57
CA GLU A 318 14.57 14.71 -1.22
C GLU A 318 15.17 14.05 -2.46
N TYR A 319 15.31 12.72 -2.45
CA TYR A 319 15.82 12.00 -3.61
C TYR A 319 14.79 11.98 -4.75
N ILE A 320 13.53 11.66 -4.47
CA ILE A 320 12.47 11.68 -5.49
C ILE A 320 12.29 13.09 -6.06
N GLU A 321 12.28 14.13 -5.22
CA GLU A 321 12.21 15.53 -5.68
C GLU A 321 13.41 15.92 -6.56
N SER A 322 14.59 15.34 -6.31
CA SER A 322 15.79 15.63 -7.12
C SER A 322 15.74 15.05 -8.54
N ILE A 323 15.03 13.93 -8.74
CA ILE A 323 14.95 13.25 -10.05
C ILE A 323 13.67 13.57 -10.83
N TYR A 324 12.63 14.03 -10.14
CA TYR A 324 11.33 14.31 -10.73
C TYR A 324 11.35 15.33 -11.89
N PRO A 325 12.15 16.42 -11.86
CA PRO A 325 12.24 17.35 -13.00
C PRO A 325 12.66 16.68 -14.32
N ASP A 326 13.56 15.70 -14.27
CA ASP A 326 14.01 14.97 -15.47
C ASP A 326 12.90 14.05 -16.00
N GLN A 327 12.17 13.39 -15.11
CA GLN A 327 11.01 12.58 -15.47
C GLN A 327 9.88 13.45 -16.06
N GLN A 328 9.63 14.63 -15.49
CA GLN A 328 8.66 15.59 -16.06
C GLN A 328 9.05 16.01 -17.47
N LYS A 329 10.31 16.43 -17.66
CA LYS A 329 10.83 16.82 -18.98
C LYS A 329 10.69 15.71 -20.01
N ARG A 330 10.84 14.45 -19.56
CA ARG A 330 10.69 13.26 -20.39
C ARG A 330 9.23 12.97 -20.78
N TYR A 331 8.31 13.00 -19.82
CA TYR A 331 6.96 12.46 -20.01
C TYR A 331 5.89 13.50 -20.37
N ILE A 332 6.02 14.74 -19.88
CA ILE A 332 5.01 15.79 -20.15
C ILE A 332 4.81 16.03 -21.66
N PRO A 333 5.86 16.12 -22.51
CA PRO A 333 5.65 16.27 -23.95
C PRO A 333 4.81 15.13 -24.53
N SER A 334 5.02 13.89 -24.08
CA SER A 334 4.25 12.74 -24.56
C SER A 334 2.81 12.75 -24.07
N MET A 335 2.60 13.13 -22.81
CA MET A 335 1.26 13.22 -22.20
C MET A 335 0.39 14.27 -22.90
N LEU A 336 0.99 15.34 -23.40
CA LEU A 336 0.31 16.43 -24.10
C LEU A 336 0.16 16.20 -25.61
N ARG A 337 0.64 15.06 -26.15
CA ARG A 337 0.38 14.69 -27.55
C ARG A 337 -1.06 14.19 -27.69
N GLY A 338 -1.75 14.66 -28.72
CA GLY A 338 -3.16 14.36 -28.99
C GLY A 338 -4.00 15.62 -29.07
N TRP A 339 -5.22 15.51 -29.59
CA TRP A 339 -6.15 16.63 -29.57
C TRP A 339 -6.78 16.79 -28.18
N PRO A 340 -7.01 18.01 -27.69
CA PRO A 340 -7.82 18.20 -26.49
C PRO A 340 -9.14 17.43 -26.61
N PHE A 341 -9.51 16.69 -25.56
CA PHE A 341 -10.72 15.86 -25.49
C PHE A 341 -10.69 14.57 -26.34
N GLU A 342 -9.57 14.22 -26.98
CA GLU A 342 -9.40 12.93 -27.63
C GLU A 342 -9.39 11.80 -26.60
N ASN A 343 -10.11 10.71 -26.88
CA ASN A 343 -10.06 9.51 -26.07
C ASN A 343 -8.73 8.79 -26.33
N MET A 344 -7.75 9.02 -25.46
CA MET A 344 -6.41 8.43 -25.53
C MET A 344 -6.38 6.93 -25.16
N GLY A 345 -7.53 6.31 -24.95
CA GLY A 345 -7.65 4.92 -24.52
C GLY A 345 -7.24 4.70 -23.06
N TRP A 346 -7.32 3.45 -22.61
CA TRP A 346 -6.95 3.06 -21.26
C TRP A 346 -5.43 3.11 -21.01
N THR A 347 -4.63 2.93 -22.06
CA THR A 347 -3.15 2.95 -21.99
C THR A 347 -2.62 4.30 -21.50
N ALA A 348 -3.22 5.42 -21.88
CA ALA A 348 -2.78 6.73 -21.39
C ALA A 348 -3.04 6.91 -19.88
N SER A 349 -4.15 6.38 -19.37
CA SER A 349 -4.44 6.39 -17.92
C SER A 349 -3.49 5.46 -17.16
N PHE A 350 -3.14 4.31 -17.76
CA PHE A 350 -2.15 3.40 -17.21
C PHE A 350 -0.75 4.04 -17.15
N ASP A 351 -0.28 4.59 -18.27
CA ASP A 351 1.05 5.20 -18.39
C ASP A 351 1.20 6.47 -17.56
N PHE A 352 0.25 7.41 -17.64
CA PHE A 352 0.42 8.74 -17.05
C PHE A 352 -0.36 8.94 -15.75
N GLY A 353 -1.29 8.05 -15.38
CA GLY A 353 -2.10 8.18 -14.16
C GLY A 353 -1.25 8.17 -12.89
N TRP A 354 -0.29 7.24 -12.81
CA TRP A 354 0.69 7.20 -11.71
C TRP A 354 1.59 8.43 -11.67
N PHE A 355 2.00 8.91 -12.85
CA PHE A 355 2.84 10.10 -12.94
C PHE A 355 2.09 11.36 -12.47
N ALA A 356 0.80 11.44 -12.77
CA ALA A 356 -0.07 12.49 -12.24
C ALA A 356 -0.28 12.36 -10.72
N LEU A 357 -0.34 11.14 -10.17
CA LEU A 357 -0.41 10.91 -8.72
C LEU A 357 0.87 11.37 -8.01
N LEU A 358 2.05 11.16 -8.60
CA LEU A 358 3.31 11.69 -8.05
C LEU A 358 3.34 13.24 -8.03
N ALA A 359 2.62 13.89 -8.94
CA ALA A 359 2.56 15.35 -9.02
C ALA A 359 1.63 15.99 -7.96
N SER A 360 0.74 15.21 -7.35
CA SER A 360 -0.28 15.69 -6.40
C SER A 360 0.21 15.63 -4.96
#